data_AF-A0A094PLC9-F1
#
_entry.id   AF-A0A094PLC9-F1
#
_cell.length_a   1.000
_cell.length_b   1.000
_cell.length_c   1.000
_cell.angle_alpha   90.00
_cell.angle_beta   90.00
_cell.angle_gamma   90.00
#
_symmetry.space_group_name_H-M   'P 1'
#
loop_
_entity.id
_entity.type
_entity.pdbx_description
1 polymer ?
#
loop_
_entity_poly.entity_id
_entity_poly.type
_entity_poly.pdbx_seq_one_letter_code
_entity_poly.pdbx_strand_id
1 'polypeptide(L)'
;MEYRKRDRALDVVRGICIVSMVIRHMSYGSFLDTGIHAPFWIDGAFGFVFLSGLVLGMMQRSSTERTGQPNYRRLIDRAELLFIISFGLLTLALIVGRAVESNSGLPQASAFDGWWNSLWLAATLQLPARYLDILPMYVVLLIASTGAFALLRHAKVTALALLSCGVYLLALQWPSLTVLPALQESQAGFNWGAWQFPFVIAAIVGWNWKQWRLRETLLTKAALYISAGTFLTLSVLAQILGRFNLTPGAPMRAWASDWFDKYNIGPGRIIFGLAAMVLAYWITTWLLDRQFLTPVLGFLETLGARSLDSFVILCIAVILIPAAAPYSRGGLWGNIASLTVIALCWSWSRFRASNRWPTRSPLGSGNRPRSLALKLEPPSRSDNADQGTRTPGPLRSRSGEDLQ
;
A
#
# COMPACT_ATOMS: atom_id res chain seq x y z
N MET A 1 20.72 17.89 7.56
CA MET A 1 20.33 16.56 7.04
C MET A 1 18.90 16.28 7.48
N GLU A 2 17.92 16.59 6.63
CA GLU A 2 16.50 16.32 6.92
C GLU A 2 16.25 14.81 6.91
N TYR A 3 15.89 14.27 8.06
CA TYR A 3 15.32 12.92 8.17
C TYR A 3 14.08 12.89 7.26
N ARG A 4 14.15 12.11 6.16
CA ARG A 4 13.10 11.98 5.13
C ARG A 4 11.79 11.59 5.81
N LYS A 5 10.98 12.58 6.19
CA LYS A 5 9.80 12.41 7.04
C LYS A 5 8.80 11.56 6.27
N ARG A 6 8.39 10.45 6.89
CA ARG A 6 7.33 9.57 6.38
C ARG A 6 6.06 10.40 6.17
N ASP A 7 5.41 10.23 5.03
CA ASP A 7 4.19 10.98 4.72
C ASP A 7 3.01 10.38 5.50
N ARG A 8 2.56 11.12 6.53
CA ARG A 8 1.51 10.67 7.45
C ARG A 8 0.16 10.52 6.75
N ALA A 9 -0.13 11.34 5.75
CA ALA A 9 -1.40 11.28 5.03
C ALA A 9 -1.52 9.93 4.30
N LEU A 10 -0.44 9.46 3.67
CA LEU A 10 -0.42 8.14 3.03
C LEU A 10 -0.64 7.00 4.02
N ASP A 11 -0.06 7.07 5.22
CA ASP A 11 -0.33 6.06 6.25
C ASP A 11 -1.77 6.11 6.75
N VAL A 12 -2.37 7.29 6.94
CA VAL A 12 -3.79 7.42 7.29
C VAL A 12 -4.68 6.81 6.22
N VAL A 13 -4.45 7.12 4.93
CA VAL A 13 -5.23 6.53 3.84
C VAL A 13 -5.09 5.00 3.81
N ARG A 14 -3.88 4.47 4.02
CA ARG A 14 -3.69 3.01 4.16
C ARG A 14 -4.47 2.43 5.34
N GLY A 15 -4.53 3.15 6.46
CA GLY A 15 -5.32 2.77 7.64
C GLY A 15 -6.82 2.72 7.32
N ILE A 16 -7.34 3.70 6.58
CA ILE A 16 -8.72 3.72 6.10
C ILE A 16 -9.01 2.49 5.22
N CYS A 17 -8.10 2.15 4.29
CA CYS A 17 -8.23 0.94 3.46
C CYS A 17 -8.29 -0.34 4.30
N ILE A 18 -7.46 -0.46 5.35
CA ILE A 18 -7.50 -1.61 6.27
C ILE A 18 -8.85 -1.68 6.99
N VAL A 19 -9.32 -0.58 7.57
CA VAL A 19 -10.61 -0.53 8.29
C VAL A 19 -11.77 -0.91 7.35
N SER A 20 -11.79 -0.37 6.14
CA SER A 20 -12.77 -0.73 5.10
C SER A 20 -12.73 -2.24 4.79
N MET A 21 -11.54 -2.82 4.58
CA MET A 21 -11.41 -4.25 4.33
C MET A 21 -11.89 -5.10 5.50
N VAL A 22 -11.55 -4.74 6.74
CA VAL A 22 -12.01 -5.48 7.93
C VAL A 22 -13.54 -5.49 7.99
N ILE A 23 -14.16 -4.32 7.86
CA ILE A 23 -15.62 -4.17 7.94
C ILE A 23 -16.32 -4.94 6.83
N ARG A 24 -15.78 -4.91 5.61
CA ARG A 24 -16.34 -5.63 4.47
C ARG A 24 -16.35 -7.15 4.67
N HIS A 25 -15.29 -7.70 5.27
CA HIS A 25 -15.14 -9.15 5.41
C HIS A 25 -15.83 -9.69 6.67
N MET A 26 -15.82 -8.93 7.76
CA MET A 26 -16.35 -9.35 9.05
C MET A 26 -17.82 -8.96 9.24
N SER A 27 -18.28 -7.87 8.63
CA SER A 27 -19.63 -7.32 8.86
C SER A 27 -20.41 -7.04 7.59
N TYR A 28 -20.18 -7.83 6.53
CA TYR A 28 -20.89 -7.70 5.26
C TYR A 28 -22.40 -7.55 5.45
N GLY A 29 -23.01 -6.50 4.88
CA GLY A 29 -24.44 -6.22 4.94
C GLY A 29 -24.93 -5.62 6.26
N SER A 30 -24.03 -5.34 7.20
CA SER A 30 -24.37 -4.66 8.45
C SER A 30 -24.52 -3.14 8.27
N PHE A 31 -24.92 -2.46 9.33
CA PHE A 31 -24.90 -1.00 9.40
C PHE A 31 -23.50 -0.40 9.14
N LEU A 32 -22.44 -0.98 9.73
CA LEU A 32 -21.07 -0.49 9.51
C LEU A 32 -20.64 -0.67 8.06
N ASP A 33 -20.94 -1.83 7.46
CA ASP A 33 -20.62 -2.10 6.05
C ASP A 33 -21.41 -1.18 5.11
N THR A 34 -22.70 -0.98 5.39
CA THR A 34 -23.54 -0.09 4.60
C THR A 34 -23.05 1.36 4.70
N GLY A 35 -22.75 1.87 5.90
CA GLY A 35 -22.26 3.23 6.06
C GLY A 35 -20.94 3.52 5.35
N ILE A 36 -20.07 2.51 5.22
CA ILE A 36 -18.75 2.66 4.60
C ILE A 36 -18.74 2.31 3.12
N HIS A 37 -19.59 1.38 2.64
CA HIS A 37 -19.55 0.87 1.27
C HIS A 37 -20.80 1.17 0.43
N ALA A 38 -21.92 1.64 1.02
CA ALA A 38 -23.13 1.98 0.25
C ALA A 38 -22.96 3.05 -0.84
N PRO A 39 -21.96 3.98 -0.78
CA PRO A 39 -21.74 4.92 -1.86
C PRO A 39 -20.63 4.53 -2.86
N PHE A 40 -19.88 3.42 -2.70
CA PHE A 40 -18.60 3.26 -3.41
C PHE A 40 -18.41 1.92 -4.15
N TRP A 41 -18.15 1.99 -5.46
CA TRP A 41 -17.61 0.89 -6.29
C TRP A 41 -16.10 0.65 -6.12
N ILE A 42 -15.46 1.30 -5.14
CA ILE A 42 -14.07 1.07 -4.75
C ILE A 42 -14.07 0.48 -3.35
N ASP A 43 -13.27 -0.55 -3.17
CA ASP A 43 -13.01 -1.16 -1.88
C ASP A 43 -11.59 -0.86 -1.40
N GLY A 44 -11.34 -1.14 -0.11
CA GLY A 44 -10.01 -1.00 0.47
C GLY A 44 -8.93 -1.83 -0.23
N ALA A 45 -9.30 -2.88 -1.00
CA ALA A 45 -8.35 -3.67 -1.80
C ALA A 45 -7.68 -2.83 -2.90
N PHE A 46 -8.44 -2.04 -3.66
CA PHE A 46 -7.86 -1.11 -4.65
C PHE A 46 -6.85 -0.17 -4.00
N GLY A 47 -7.25 0.51 -2.92
CA GLY A 47 -6.38 1.44 -2.21
C GLY A 47 -5.14 0.76 -1.63
N PHE A 48 -5.28 -0.47 -1.10
CA PHE A 48 -4.16 -1.24 -0.57
C PHE A 48 -3.12 -1.59 -1.65
N VAL A 49 -3.56 -2.06 -2.82
CA VAL A 49 -2.66 -2.40 -3.94
C VAL A 49 -2.05 -1.13 -4.54
N PHE A 50 -2.85 -0.10 -4.79
CA PHE A 50 -2.38 1.18 -5.33
C PHE A 50 -1.34 1.83 -4.42
N LEU A 51 -1.64 2.02 -3.13
CA LEU A 51 -0.72 2.64 -2.17
C LEU A 51 0.55 1.80 -1.95
N SER A 52 0.46 0.48 -2.10
CA SER A 52 1.63 -0.39 -2.09
C SER A 52 2.59 -0.07 -3.23
N GLY A 53 2.07 0.04 -4.47
CA GLY A 53 2.86 0.45 -5.63
C GLY A 53 3.48 1.84 -5.42
N LEU A 54 2.68 2.80 -4.95
CA LEU A 54 3.12 4.18 -4.68
C LEU A 54 4.28 4.23 -3.68
N VAL A 55 4.12 3.58 -2.53
CA VAL A 55 5.13 3.56 -1.47
C VAL A 55 6.38 2.80 -1.92
N LEU A 56 6.22 1.68 -2.65
CA LEU A 56 7.37 0.98 -3.23
C LEU A 56 8.14 1.87 -4.21
N GLY A 57 7.46 2.61 -5.08
CA GLY A 57 8.08 3.57 -6.00
C GLY A 57 8.92 4.61 -5.26
N MET A 58 8.36 5.25 -4.23
CA MET A 58 9.07 6.24 -3.41
C MET A 58 10.28 5.63 -2.69
N MET A 59 10.12 4.43 -2.12
CA MET A 59 11.18 3.74 -1.40
C MET A 59 12.32 3.31 -2.33
N GLN A 60 12.01 2.77 -3.50
CA GLN A 60 13.00 2.29 -4.45
C GLN A 60 13.73 3.45 -5.14
N ARG A 61 13.03 4.55 -5.44
CA ARG A 61 13.67 5.79 -5.88
C ARG A 61 14.66 6.29 -4.84
N SER A 62 14.24 6.35 -3.57
CA SER A 62 15.11 6.74 -2.46
C SER A 62 16.36 5.87 -2.34
N SER A 63 16.23 4.57 -2.56
CA SER A 63 17.37 3.65 -2.48
C SER A 63 18.32 3.85 -3.66
N THR A 64 17.75 4.03 -4.85
CA THR A 64 18.50 4.24 -6.09
C THR A 64 19.30 5.53 -6.05
N GLU A 65 18.72 6.62 -5.55
CA GLU A 65 19.42 7.90 -5.34
C GLU A 65 20.63 7.78 -4.39
N ARG A 66 20.58 6.85 -3.43
CA ARG A 66 21.65 6.68 -2.43
C ARG A 66 22.73 5.68 -2.85
N THR A 67 22.38 4.66 -3.61
CA THR A 67 23.24 3.49 -3.89
C THR A 67 23.50 3.26 -5.37
N GLY A 68 22.92 4.09 -6.25
CA GLY A 68 23.00 3.93 -7.71
C GLY A 68 22.10 2.84 -8.29
N GLN A 69 21.42 2.05 -7.45
CA GLN A 69 20.55 0.94 -7.88
C GLN A 69 19.32 0.73 -6.97
N PRO A 70 18.23 0.18 -7.51
CA PRO A 70 17.12 -0.30 -6.69
C PRO A 70 17.59 -1.37 -5.70
N ASN A 71 16.93 -1.42 -4.54
CA ASN A 71 17.19 -2.46 -3.55
C ASN A 71 16.35 -3.70 -3.89
N TYR A 72 16.85 -4.51 -4.83
CA TYR A 72 16.19 -5.74 -5.27
C TYR A 72 16.07 -6.76 -4.14
N ARG A 73 17.09 -6.87 -3.28
CA ARG A 73 17.06 -7.79 -2.14
C ARG A 73 15.86 -7.53 -1.23
N ARG A 74 15.59 -6.27 -0.89
CA ARG A 74 14.40 -5.89 -0.11
C ARG A 74 13.07 -6.17 -0.81
N LEU A 75 13.02 -6.17 -2.15
CA LEU A 75 11.82 -6.55 -2.89
C LEU A 75 11.60 -8.05 -2.80
N ILE A 76 12.67 -8.82 -3.02
CA ILE A 76 12.66 -10.29 -2.94
C ILE A 76 12.31 -10.73 -1.51
N ASP A 77 12.95 -10.18 -0.48
CA ASP A 77 12.65 -10.50 0.93
C ASP A 77 11.17 -10.21 1.27
N ARG A 78 10.58 -9.16 0.68
CA ARG A 78 9.15 -8.84 0.86
C ARG A 78 8.25 -9.80 0.11
N ALA A 79 8.61 -10.17 -1.11
CA ALA A 79 7.87 -11.16 -1.90
C ALA A 79 7.92 -12.54 -1.23
N GLU A 80 9.09 -12.94 -0.72
CA GLU A 80 9.31 -14.18 0.04
C GLU A 80 8.49 -14.19 1.33
N LEU A 81 8.56 -13.12 2.13
CA LEU A 81 7.75 -13.00 3.34
C LEU A 81 6.25 -13.13 3.02
N LEU A 82 5.79 -12.44 1.97
CA LEU A 82 4.39 -12.52 1.56
C LEU A 82 4.02 -13.90 1.04
N PHE A 83 4.91 -14.57 0.29
CA PHE A 83 4.72 -15.95 -0.16
C PHE A 83 4.54 -16.90 1.03
N ILE A 84 5.44 -16.83 2.02
CA ILE A 84 5.38 -17.66 3.23
C ILE A 84 4.06 -17.41 3.99
N ILE A 85 3.69 -16.14 4.16
CA ILE A 85 2.42 -15.76 4.79
C ILE A 85 1.24 -16.31 3.99
N SER A 86 1.25 -16.18 2.67
CA SER A 86 0.16 -16.66 1.80
C SER A 86 0.01 -18.17 1.89
N PHE A 87 1.11 -18.91 1.75
CA PHE A 87 1.13 -20.35 1.90
C PHE A 87 0.65 -20.80 3.29
N GLY A 88 1.12 -20.14 4.36
CA GLY A 88 0.69 -20.41 5.72
C GLY A 88 -0.80 -20.16 5.94
N LEU A 89 -1.35 -19.06 5.42
CA LEU A 89 -2.78 -18.73 5.53
C LEU A 89 -3.65 -19.68 4.69
N LEU A 90 -3.23 -20.06 3.49
CA LEU A 90 -3.94 -21.04 2.65
C LEU A 90 -3.93 -22.42 3.31
N THR A 91 -2.81 -22.83 3.89
CA THR A 91 -2.69 -24.08 4.65
C THR A 91 -3.58 -24.04 5.90
N LEU A 92 -3.58 -22.93 6.64
CA LEU A 92 -4.48 -22.73 7.78
C LEU A 92 -5.95 -22.83 7.35
N ALA A 93 -6.32 -22.21 6.22
CA ALA A 93 -7.68 -22.28 5.68
C ALA A 93 -8.08 -23.72 5.32
N LEU A 94 -7.18 -24.54 4.77
CA LEU A 94 -7.42 -25.97 4.52
C LEU A 94 -7.63 -26.76 5.83
N ILE A 95 -6.76 -26.55 6.82
CA ILE A 95 -6.85 -27.22 8.13
C ILE A 95 -8.18 -26.91 8.80
N VAL A 96 -8.56 -25.63 8.84
CA VAL A 96 -9.81 -25.18 9.45
C VAL A 96 -11.02 -25.62 8.63
N GLY A 97 -10.92 -25.59 7.30
CA GLY A 97 -11.97 -26.07 6.38
C GLY A 97 -12.29 -27.56 6.59
N ARG A 98 -11.29 -28.38 6.95
CA ARG A 98 -11.51 -29.77 7.36
C ARG A 98 -12.28 -29.89 8.67
N ALA A 99 -11.99 -29.03 9.63
CA ALA A 99 -12.61 -29.09 10.96
C ALA A 99 -14.06 -28.56 10.96
N VAL A 100 -14.40 -27.68 10.01
CA VAL A 100 -15.71 -27.01 9.94
C VAL A 100 -16.27 -27.13 8.52
N GLU A 101 -16.82 -28.30 8.21
CA GLU A 101 -17.36 -28.62 6.88
C GLU A 101 -18.52 -27.70 6.46
N SER A 102 -19.22 -27.07 7.41
CA SER A 102 -20.33 -26.14 7.15
C SER A 102 -19.90 -24.75 6.68
N ASN A 103 -18.60 -24.42 6.70
CA ASN A 103 -18.12 -23.11 6.28
C ASN A 103 -17.82 -23.07 4.77
N SER A 104 -18.83 -22.70 3.98
CA SER A 104 -18.79 -22.64 2.51
C SER A 104 -17.74 -21.68 1.90
N GLY A 105 -17.03 -20.91 2.71
CA GLY A 105 -15.97 -19.99 2.26
C GLY A 105 -14.54 -20.54 2.36
N LEU A 106 -14.33 -21.69 3.01
CA LEU A 106 -13.00 -22.29 3.18
C LEU A 106 -12.79 -23.44 2.18
N PRO A 107 -11.56 -23.58 1.63
CA PRO A 107 -11.26 -24.69 0.73
C PRO A 107 -11.31 -26.02 1.48
N GLN A 108 -11.91 -27.03 0.85
CA GLN A 108 -11.93 -28.41 1.35
C GLN A 108 -11.02 -29.28 0.50
N ALA A 109 -10.18 -30.10 1.13
CA ALA A 109 -9.22 -30.93 0.40
C ALA A 109 -9.89 -31.97 -0.52
N SER A 110 -11.09 -32.43 -0.17
CA SER A 110 -11.91 -33.33 -1.00
C SER A 110 -12.32 -32.72 -2.34
N ALA A 111 -12.38 -31.38 -2.45
CA ALA A 111 -12.72 -30.69 -3.69
C ALA A 111 -11.55 -30.59 -4.68
N PHE A 112 -10.33 -30.99 -4.27
CA PHE A 112 -9.11 -30.87 -5.07
C PHE A 112 -8.30 -32.17 -5.05
N ASP A 113 -8.95 -33.33 -5.15
CA ASP A 113 -8.29 -34.64 -5.22
C ASP A 113 -7.39 -34.97 -4.01
N GLY A 114 -7.71 -34.41 -2.84
CA GLY A 114 -7.08 -34.73 -1.57
C GLY A 114 -6.04 -33.70 -1.08
N TRP A 115 -5.42 -34.05 0.04
CA TRP A 115 -4.56 -33.13 0.82
C TRP A 115 -3.29 -32.71 0.09
N TRP A 116 -2.63 -33.63 -0.61
CA TRP A 116 -1.37 -33.32 -1.27
C TRP A 116 -1.54 -32.40 -2.46
N ASN A 117 -2.57 -32.62 -3.29
CA ASN A 117 -2.87 -31.71 -4.38
C ASN A 117 -3.35 -30.34 -3.84
N SER A 118 -4.14 -30.30 -2.76
CA SER A 118 -4.52 -29.04 -2.10
C SER A 118 -3.31 -28.26 -1.57
N LEU A 119 -2.35 -28.93 -0.95
CA LEU A 119 -1.12 -28.31 -0.46
C LEU A 119 -0.21 -27.86 -1.61
N TRP A 120 -0.18 -28.61 -2.71
CA TRP A 120 0.49 -28.21 -3.93
C TRP A 120 -0.13 -26.95 -4.55
N LEU A 121 -1.46 -26.89 -4.62
CA LEU A 121 -2.18 -25.69 -5.04
C LEU A 121 -1.88 -24.51 -4.09
N ALA A 122 -1.82 -24.74 -2.77
CA ALA A 122 -1.44 -23.69 -1.82
C ALA A 122 0.00 -23.22 -2.05
N ALA A 123 0.96 -24.14 -2.25
CA ALA A 123 2.38 -23.84 -2.48
C ALA A 123 2.62 -23.11 -3.80
N THR A 124 1.79 -23.38 -4.81
CA THR A 124 1.82 -22.67 -6.10
C THR A 124 0.90 -21.45 -6.13
N LEU A 125 0.30 -21.07 -4.99
CA LEU A 125 -0.62 -19.93 -4.83
C LEU A 125 -1.89 -20.02 -5.69
N GLN A 126 -2.28 -21.24 -6.06
CA GLN A 126 -3.40 -21.57 -6.93
C GLN A 126 -4.62 -22.12 -6.18
N LEU A 127 -4.55 -22.26 -4.86
CA LEU A 127 -5.69 -22.73 -4.08
C LEU A 127 -6.78 -21.64 -3.99
N PRO A 128 -8.02 -21.91 -4.48
CA PRO A 128 -9.09 -20.93 -4.41
C PRO A 128 -9.59 -20.78 -2.98
N ALA A 129 -9.29 -19.64 -2.37
CA ALA A 129 -9.75 -19.29 -1.03
C ALA A 129 -10.36 -17.88 -1.08
N ARG A 130 -11.69 -17.80 -0.95
CA ARG A 130 -12.50 -16.60 -1.18
C ARG A 130 -12.05 -15.33 -0.42
N TYR A 131 -11.36 -15.48 0.70
CA TYR A 131 -10.92 -14.37 1.54
C TYR A 131 -9.41 -14.12 1.50
N LEU A 132 -8.67 -14.92 0.73
CA LEU A 132 -7.21 -14.91 0.65
C LEU A 132 -6.72 -14.75 -0.81
N ASP A 133 -7.63 -14.58 -1.75
CA ASP A 133 -7.40 -14.52 -3.19
C ASP A 133 -6.53 -13.36 -3.67
N ILE A 134 -6.56 -12.23 -2.96
CA ILE A 134 -5.70 -11.08 -3.28
C ILE A 134 -4.20 -11.34 -3.01
N LEU A 135 -3.88 -12.29 -2.13
CA LEU A 135 -2.51 -12.58 -1.70
C LEU A 135 -1.66 -13.18 -2.84
N PRO A 136 -2.08 -14.27 -3.52
CA PRO A 136 -1.39 -14.80 -4.70
C PRO A 136 -1.01 -13.73 -5.72
N MET A 137 -1.99 -12.91 -6.10
CA MET A 137 -1.81 -11.81 -7.02
C MET A 137 -0.74 -10.84 -6.52
N TYR A 138 -0.80 -10.44 -5.25
CA TYR A 138 0.12 -9.48 -4.68
C TYR A 138 1.58 -10.00 -4.65
N VAL A 139 1.80 -11.31 -4.46
CA VAL A 139 3.13 -11.94 -4.62
C VAL A 139 3.64 -11.76 -6.04
N VAL A 140 2.81 -12.05 -7.05
CA VAL A 140 3.15 -11.86 -8.47
C VAL A 140 3.52 -10.40 -8.75
N LEU A 141 2.74 -9.44 -8.25
CA LEU A 141 3.02 -8.01 -8.42
C LEU A 141 4.35 -7.58 -7.79
N LEU A 142 4.69 -8.10 -6.60
CA LEU A 142 5.96 -7.79 -5.94
C LEU A 142 7.15 -8.36 -6.72
N ILE A 143 7.04 -9.58 -7.24
CA ILE A 143 8.09 -10.18 -8.08
C ILE A 143 8.24 -9.36 -9.37
N ALA A 144 7.14 -9.08 -10.08
CA ALA A 144 7.13 -8.27 -11.30
C ALA A 144 7.69 -6.85 -11.07
N SER A 145 7.52 -6.29 -9.87
CA SER A 145 8.05 -4.97 -9.52
C SER A 145 9.58 -4.90 -9.62
N THR A 146 10.30 -6.00 -9.48
CA THR A 146 11.77 -6.03 -9.66
C THR A 146 12.17 -5.60 -11.08
N GLY A 147 11.51 -6.15 -12.10
CA GLY A 147 11.69 -5.75 -13.50
C GLY A 147 11.19 -4.34 -13.77
N ALA A 148 10.06 -3.94 -13.18
CA ALA A 148 9.54 -2.58 -13.31
C ALA A 148 10.54 -1.53 -12.80
N PHE A 149 11.16 -1.74 -11.64
CA PHE A 149 12.16 -0.82 -11.10
C PHE A 149 13.50 -0.87 -11.85
N ALA A 150 13.84 -2.00 -12.47
CA ALA A 150 14.97 -2.05 -13.40
C ALA A 150 14.72 -1.13 -14.61
N LEU A 151 13.52 -1.15 -15.22
CA LEU A 151 13.17 -0.23 -16.31
C LEU A 151 13.17 1.24 -15.87
N LEU A 152 12.59 1.54 -14.70
CA LEU A 152 12.54 2.90 -14.15
C LEU A 152 13.93 3.47 -13.83
N ARG A 153 14.88 2.63 -13.39
CA ARG A 153 16.28 3.01 -13.20
C ARG A 153 16.90 3.55 -14.50
N HIS A 154 16.54 2.97 -15.64
CA HIS A 154 17.04 3.37 -16.96
C HIS A 154 16.19 4.46 -17.62
N ALA A 155 15.38 5.20 -16.85
CA ALA A 155 14.47 6.25 -17.34
C ALA A 155 13.45 5.77 -18.40
N LYS A 156 13.18 4.46 -18.47
CA LYS A 156 12.25 3.85 -19.45
C LYS A 156 10.80 3.88 -18.95
N VAL A 157 10.33 5.03 -18.47
CA VAL A 157 8.96 5.19 -17.93
C VAL A 157 7.92 4.86 -19.00
N THR A 158 8.10 5.36 -20.23
CA THR A 158 7.20 5.10 -21.35
C THR A 158 7.12 3.62 -21.71
N ALA A 159 8.26 2.92 -21.75
CA ALA A 159 8.28 1.49 -22.04
C ALA A 159 7.54 0.68 -20.97
N LEU A 160 7.74 1.01 -19.68
CA LEU A 160 7.01 0.38 -18.59
C LEU A 160 5.50 0.66 -18.66
N ALA A 161 5.12 1.90 -18.98
CA ALA A 161 3.71 2.28 -19.13
C ALA A 161 3.04 1.55 -20.30
N LEU A 162 3.71 1.47 -21.46
CA LEU A 162 3.22 0.74 -22.63
C LEU A 162 3.12 -0.76 -22.36
N LEU A 163 4.12 -1.36 -21.70
CA LEU A 163 4.09 -2.77 -21.30
C LEU A 163 2.92 -3.04 -20.35
N SER A 164 2.74 -2.21 -19.32
CA SER A 164 1.65 -2.35 -18.36
C SER A 164 0.29 -2.16 -19.02
N CYS A 165 0.15 -1.21 -19.94
CA CYS A 165 -1.05 -1.02 -20.75
C CYS A 165 -1.34 -2.24 -21.64
N GLY A 166 -0.32 -2.78 -22.32
CA GLY A 166 -0.46 -3.98 -23.15
C GLY A 166 -0.93 -5.19 -22.35
N VAL A 167 -0.36 -5.43 -21.17
CA VAL A 167 -0.79 -6.50 -20.27
C VAL A 167 -2.22 -6.27 -19.77
N TYR A 168 -2.59 -5.03 -19.48
CA TYR A 168 -3.95 -4.66 -19.07
C TYR A 168 -4.97 -4.92 -20.18
N LEU A 169 -4.69 -4.50 -21.42
CA LEU A 169 -5.57 -4.75 -22.57
C LEU A 169 -5.69 -6.26 -22.86
N LEU A 170 -4.59 -7.00 -22.75
CA LEU A 170 -4.60 -8.46 -22.85
C LEU A 170 -5.46 -9.09 -21.75
N ALA A 171 -5.40 -8.56 -20.52
CA ALA A 171 -6.22 -9.03 -19.41
C ALA A 171 -7.72 -8.77 -19.61
N LEU A 172 -8.10 -7.65 -20.23
CA LEU A 172 -9.49 -7.37 -20.58
C LEU A 172 -10.00 -8.26 -21.71
N GLN A 173 -9.16 -8.51 -22.72
CA GLN A 173 -9.56 -9.26 -23.91
C GLN A 173 -9.51 -10.77 -23.71
N TRP A 174 -8.55 -11.26 -22.92
CA TRP A 174 -8.33 -12.68 -22.60
C TRP A 174 -8.01 -12.86 -21.11
N PRO A 175 -9.02 -12.73 -20.22
CA PRO A 175 -8.82 -12.81 -18.78
C PRO A 175 -8.15 -14.10 -18.31
N SER A 176 -8.42 -15.23 -18.97
CA SER A 176 -7.84 -16.54 -18.64
C SER A 176 -6.31 -16.55 -18.71
N LEU A 177 -5.67 -15.75 -19.57
CA LEU A 177 -4.20 -15.69 -19.66
C LEU A 177 -3.55 -15.00 -18.45
N THR A 178 -4.34 -14.24 -17.69
CA THR A 178 -3.88 -13.30 -16.66
C THR A 178 -4.54 -13.52 -15.30
N VAL A 179 -5.21 -14.66 -15.16
CA VAL A 179 -5.68 -15.24 -13.90
C VAL A 179 -4.91 -16.55 -13.70
N LEU A 180 -4.56 -16.88 -12.46
CA LEU A 180 -3.88 -18.16 -12.19
C LEU A 180 -4.81 -19.33 -12.59
N PRO A 181 -4.30 -20.38 -13.28
CA PRO A 181 -5.14 -21.39 -13.92
C PRO A 181 -6.22 -22.00 -13.02
N ALA A 182 -5.85 -22.49 -11.84
CA ALA A 182 -6.83 -23.11 -10.93
C ALA A 182 -7.78 -22.11 -10.24
N LEU A 183 -7.57 -20.80 -10.42
CA LEU A 183 -8.43 -19.75 -9.90
C LEU A 183 -9.45 -19.23 -10.92
N GLN A 184 -9.33 -19.59 -12.21
CA GLN A 184 -10.17 -19.06 -13.30
C GLN A 184 -11.66 -19.38 -13.12
N GLU A 185 -11.98 -20.59 -12.65
CA GLU A 185 -13.36 -21.01 -12.42
C GLU A 185 -13.89 -20.61 -11.04
N SER A 186 -13.02 -20.06 -10.19
CA SER A 186 -13.39 -19.62 -8.86
C SER A 186 -13.90 -18.18 -8.91
N GLN A 187 -14.93 -17.87 -8.12
CA GLN A 187 -15.32 -16.48 -7.77
C GLN A 187 -14.25 -15.75 -6.92
N ALA A 188 -13.01 -16.26 -6.92
CA ALA A 188 -11.88 -15.87 -6.10
C ALA A 188 -10.61 -15.65 -6.96
N GLY A 189 -10.72 -15.51 -8.28
CA GLY A 189 -9.58 -15.24 -9.16
C GLY A 189 -9.37 -13.75 -9.40
N PHE A 190 -8.52 -13.09 -8.60
CA PHE A 190 -8.06 -11.74 -8.96
C PHE A 190 -7.17 -11.81 -10.21
N ASN A 191 -7.51 -11.04 -11.25
CA ASN A 191 -6.74 -10.98 -12.48
C ASN A 191 -5.44 -10.18 -12.26
N TRP A 192 -4.31 -10.86 -12.16
CA TRP A 192 -3.03 -10.22 -11.89
C TRP A 192 -2.59 -9.29 -13.03
N GLY A 193 -2.97 -9.60 -14.28
CA GLY A 193 -2.66 -8.77 -15.45
C GLY A 193 -3.47 -7.48 -15.51
N ALA A 194 -4.69 -7.49 -14.95
CA ALA A 194 -5.48 -6.28 -14.80
C ALA A 194 -5.02 -5.44 -13.60
N TRP A 195 -4.86 -6.08 -12.44
CA TRP A 195 -4.49 -5.42 -11.18
C TRP A 195 -3.05 -4.89 -11.16
N GLN A 196 -2.14 -5.41 -12.00
CA GLN A 196 -0.81 -4.80 -12.15
C GLN A 196 -0.89 -3.36 -12.68
N PHE A 197 -1.94 -3.02 -13.45
CA PHE A 197 -2.04 -1.70 -14.06
C PHE A 197 -2.13 -0.54 -13.04
N PRO A 198 -3.10 -0.52 -12.09
CA PRO A 198 -3.12 0.50 -11.05
C PRO A 198 -1.88 0.44 -10.14
N PHE A 199 -1.32 -0.75 -9.90
CA PHE A 199 -0.08 -0.90 -9.13
C PHE A 199 1.11 -0.24 -9.83
N VAL A 200 1.29 -0.45 -11.14
CA VAL A 200 2.39 0.12 -11.92
C VAL A 200 2.21 1.62 -12.11
N ILE A 201 1.00 2.12 -12.36
CA ILE A 201 0.70 3.56 -12.35
C ILE A 201 1.17 4.17 -11.03
N ALA A 202 0.76 3.57 -9.91
CA ALA A 202 1.17 4.05 -8.60
C ALA A 202 2.69 3.98 -8.40
N ALA A 203 3.35 2.92 -8.84
CA ALA A 203 4.80 2.76 -8.75
C ALA A 203 5.56 3.84 -9.57
N ILE A 204 5.09 4.16 -10.77
CA ILE A 204 5.63 5.24 -11.60
C ILE A 204 5.45 6.59 -10.91
N VAL A 205 4.24 6.88 -10.42
CA VAL A 205 3.93 8.11 -9.67
C VAL A 205 4.82 8.21 -8.43
N GLY A 206 4.98 7.13 -7.69
CA GLY A 206 5.81 7.07 -6.49
C GLY A 206 7.29 7.25 -6.78
N TRP A 207 7.78 6.65 -7.86
CA TRP A 207 9.17 6.82 -8.30
C TRP A 207 9.49 8.28 -8.65
N ASN A 208 8.53 8.98 -9.24
CA ASN A 208 8.68 10.38 -9.65
C ASN A 208 8.09 11.40 -8.65
N TRP A 209 7.69 10.95 -7.44
CA TRP A 209 6.95 11.74 -6.46
C TRP A 209 7.52 13.14 -6.21
N LYS A 210 8.84 13.21 -6.02
CA LYS A 210 9.56 14.48 -5.78
C LYS A 210 9.80 15.26 -7.08
N GLN A 211 10.23 14.57 -8.14
CA GLN A 211 10.60 15.21 -9.41
C GLN A 211 9.41 15.90 -10.07
N TRP A 212 8.23 15.30 -9.98
CA TRP A 212 6.99 15.85 -10.53
C TRP A 212 6.25 16.77 -9.56
N ARG A 213 6.81 17.05 -8.37
CA ARG A 213 6.16 17.89 -7.34
C ARG A 213 4.72 17.45 -7.09
N LEU A 214 4.55 16.13 -6.95
CA LEU A 214 3.22 15.51 -6.92
C LEU A 214 2.45 15.92 -5.67
N ARG A 215 3.14 16.08 -4.53
CA ARG A 215 2.49 16.57 -3.31
C ARG A 215 1.87 17.95 -3.52
N GLU A 216 2.61 18.87 -4.14
CA GLU A 216 2.13 20.22 -4.43
C GLU A 216 0.97 20.18 -5.42
N THR A 217 1.10 19.37 -6.47
CA THR A 217 0.08 19.23 -7.52
C THR A 217 -1.23 18.65 -6.98
N LEU A 218 -1.15 17.58 -6.17
CA LEU A 218 -2.30 16.89 -5.59
C LEU A 218 -3.03 17.75 -4.54
N LEU A 219 -2.35 18.72 -3.92
CA LEU A 219 -2.95 19.61 -2.92
C LEU A 219 -3.52 20.90 -3.53
N THR A 220 -3.51 21.06 -4.85
CA THR A 220 -4.16 22.19 -5.52
C THR A 220 -5.69 22.10 -5.46
N LYS A 221 -6.36 23.26 -5.52
CA LYS A 221 -7.83 23.32 -5.64
C LYS A 221 -8.32 22.65 -6.93
N ALA A 222 -7.55 22.75 -8.03
CA ALA A 222 -7.87 22.09 -9.29
C ALA A 222 -7.91 20.56 -9.12
N ALA A 223 -6.88 19.97 -8.50
CA ALA A 223 -6.87 18.53 -8.22
C ALA A 223 -8.05 18.11 -7.34
N LEU A 224 -8.39 18.90 -6.31
CA LEU A 224 -9.57 18.67 -5.48
C LEU A 224 -10.86 18.70 -6.32
N TYR A 225 -11.12 19.75 -7.10
CA TYR A 225 -12.37 19.89 -7.84
C TYR A 225 -12.51 18.86 -8.96
N ILE A 226 -11.43 18.56 -9.68
CA ILE A 226 -11.43 17.52 -10.71
C ILE A 226 -11.71 16.16 -10.07
N SER A 227 -10.98 15.79 -9.02
CA SER A 227 -11.17 14.50 -8.36
C SER A 227 -12.55 14.38 -7.69
N ALA A 228 -13.03 15.44 -7.02
CA ALA A 228 -14.38 15.50 -6.42
C ALA A 228 -15.46 15.41 -7.49
N GLY A 229 -15.32 16.15 -8.58
CA GLY A 229 -16.24 16.15 -9.71
C GLY A 229 -16.31 14.79 -10.39
N THR A 230 -15.16 14.17 -10.71
CA THR A 230 -15.10 12.82 -11.27
C THR A 230 -15.72 11.80 -10.32
N PHE A 231 -15.35 11.84 -9.04
CA PHE A 231 -15.85 10.91 -8.04
C PHE A 231 -17.37 11.03 -7.86
N LEU A 232 -17.89 12.25 -7.69
CA LEU A 232 -19.33 12.50 -7.55
C LEU A 232 -20.08 12.09 -8.82
N THR A 233 -19.57 12.47 -10.00
CA THR A 233 -20.21 12.15 -11.28
C THR A 233 -20.31 10.65 -11.49
N LEU A 234 -19.22 9.91 -11.30
CA LEU A 234 -19.24 8.45 -11.42
C LEU A 234 -20.11 7.81 -10.33
N SER A 235 -20.12 8.38 -9.12
CA SER A 235 -20.96 7.87 -8.03
C SER A 235 -22.45 8.02 -8.35
N VAL A 236 -22.85 9.21 -8.78
CA VAL A 236 -24.23 9.53 -9.15
C VAL A 236 -24.66 8.74 -10.37
N LEU A 237 -23.82 8.69 -11.42
CA LEU A 237 -24.10 7.91 -12.62
C LEU A 237 -24.40 6.47 -12.26
N ALA A 238 -23.53 5.82 -11.50
CA ALA A 238 -23.72 4.42 -11.20
C ALA A 238 -24.85 4.18 -10.17
N GLN A 239 -25.22 5.15 -9.33
CA GLN A 239 -26.43 5.07 -8.48
C GLN A 239 -27.71 5.22 -9.31
N ILE A 240 -27.73 6.12 -10.30
CA ILE A 240 -28.87 6.29 -11.22
C ILE A 240 -29.07 5.01 -12.03
N LEU A 241 -27.98 4.46 -12.58
CA LEU A 241 -28.00 3.21 -13.33
C LEU A 241 -28.52 2.04 -12.47
N GLY A 242 -28.09 1.97 -11.21
CA GLY A 242 -28.50 0.91 -10.28
C GLY A 242 -29.94 1.04 -9.75
N ARG A 243 -30.38 2.25 -9.36
CA ARG A 243 -31.67 2.45 -8.67
C ARG A 243 -32.88 2.49 -9.59
N PHE A 244 -32.77 3.19 -10.72
CA PHE A 244 -33.93 3.38 -11.57
C PHE A 244 -34.18 2.18 -12.49
N ASN A 245 -33.33 1.15 -12.40
CA ASN A 245 -33.38 -0.04 -13.24
C ASN A 245 -33.65 0.35 -14.71
N LEU A 246 -33.09 1.49 -15.16
CA LEU A 246 -33.32 2.12 -16.48
C LEU A 246 -32.82 1.26 -17.65
N THR A 247 -32.43 0.04 -17.33
CA THR A 247 -32.19 -1.06 -18.25
C THR A 247 -32.98 -2.29 -17.85
N PRO A 248 -34.31 -2.31 -18.08
CA PRO A 248 -34.99 -3.55 -18.38
C PRO A 248 -34.51 -3.97 -19.79
N GLY A 249 -33.53 -4.87 -19.84
CA GLY A 249 -32.83 -5.26 -21.07
C GLY A 249 -31.32 -4.99 -20.96
N ALA A 250 -30.52 -5.99 -21.29
CA ALA A 250 -29.13 -6.22 -20.90
C ALA A 250 -28.01 -5.15 -21.13
N PRO A 251 -28.08 -4.12 -22.01
CA PRO A 251 -26.85 -3.40 -22.40
C PRO A 251 -26.15 -2.60 -21.30
N MET A 252 -26.84 -1.76 -20.52
CA MET A 252 -26.15 -0.86 -19.57
C MET A 252 -25.77 -1.56 -18.25
N ARG A 253 -26.48 -2.63 -17.87
CA ARG A 253 -26.09 -3.47 -16.71
C ARG A 253 -24.87 -4.32 -17.04
N ALA A 254 -24.78 -4.87 -18.25
CA ALA A 254 -23.57 -5.53 -18.75
C ALA A 254 -22.41 -4.53 -18.83
N TRP A 255 -22.64 -3.35 -19.41
CA TRP A 255 -21.65 -2.27 -19.46
C TRP A 255 -21.14 -1.87 -18.08
N ALA A 256 -22.03 -1.66 -17.10
CA ALA A 256 -21.63 -1.30 -15.74
C ALA A 256 -20.88 -2.44 -15.04
N SER A 257 -21.27 -3.69 -15.29
CA SER A 257 -20.57 -4.88 -14.81
C SER A 257 -19.13 -4.90 -15.34
N ASP A 258 -18.93 -4.68 -16.65
CA ASP A 258 -17.60 -4.74 -17.27
C ASP A 258 -16.72 -3.53 -16.89
N TRP A 259 -17.30 -2.33 -16.82
CA TRP A 259 -16.56 -1.11 -16.51
C TRP A 259 -16.16 -0.98 -15.04
N PHE A 260 -16.91 -1.59 -14.14
CA PHE A 260 -16.67 -1.52 -12.69
C PHE A 260 -16.35 -2.87 -12.05
N ASP A 261 -16.08 -3.90 -12.86
CA ASP A 261 -15.73 -5.23 -12.36
C ASP A 261 -14.55 -5.16 -11.40
N LYS A 262 -14.66 -5.93 -10.32
CA LYS A 262 -13.63 -6.01 -9.28
C LYS A 262 -12.47 -6.87 -9.71
N TYR A 263 -12.76 -8.05 -10.24
CA TYR A 263 -11.76 -9.10 -10.41
C TYR A 263 -10.84 -8.80 -11.60
N ASN A 264 -11.40 -8.24 -12.66
CA ASN A 264 -10.71 -7.79 -13.87
C ASN A 264 -10.40 -6.29 -13.88
N ILE A 265 -10.67 -5.56 -12.79
CA ILE A 265 -10.41 -4.12 -12.65
C ILE A 265 -10.88 -3.34 -13.88
N GLY A 266 -12.19 -3.19 -13.99
CA GLY A 266 -12.76 -2.45 -15.12
C GLY A 266 -12.21 -1.02 -15.23
N PRO A 267 -12.15 -0.42 -16.44
CA PRO A 267 -11.60 0.92 -16.65
C PRO A 267 -12.24 2.00 -15.77
N GLY A 268 -13.56 1.93 -15.58
CA GLY A 268 -14.31 2.84 -14.71
C GLY A 268 -13.84 2.76 -13.26
N ARG A 269 -13.51 1.56 -12.78
CA ARG A 269 -12.97 1.34 -11.42
C ARG A 269 -11.59 1.96 -11.25
N ILE A 270 -10.74 1.97 -12.28
CA ILE A 270 -9.42 2.65 -12.23
C ILE A 270 -9.61 4.15 -12.11
N ILE A 271 -10.43 4.76 -13.00
CA ILE A 271 -10.66 6.21 -13.01
C ILE A 271 -11.28 6.66 -11.68
N PHE A 272 -12.31 5.94 -11.24
CA PHE A 272 -12.96 6.18 -9.97
C PHE A 272 -11.96 6.02 -8.82
N GLY A 273 -11.17 4.95 -8.85
CA GLY A 273 -10.14 4.62 -7.86
C GLY A 273 -9.09 5.71 -7.71
N LEU A 274 -8.57 6.22 -8.82
CA LEU A 274 -7.61 7.33 -8.84
C LEU A 274 -8.22 8.60 -8.25
N ALA A 275 -9.44 8.97 -8.64
CA ALA A 275 -10.14 10.11 -8.08
C ALA A 275 -10.32 9.98 -6.55
N ALA A 276 -10.74 8.80 -6.09
CA ALA A 276 -10.89 8.51 -4.67
C ALA A 276 -9.57 8.59 -3.90
N MET A 277 -8.45 8.11 -4.47
CA MET A 277 -7.13 8.18 -3.83
C MET A 277 -6.64 9.62 -3.71
N VAL A 278 -6.84 10.45 -4.74
CA VAL A 278 -6.50 11.88 -4.69
C VAL A 278 -7.35 12.60 -3.63
N LEU A 279 -8.66 12.36 -3.60
CA LEU A 279 -9.55 12.92 -2.58
C LEU A 279 -9.17 12.47 -1.18
N ALA A 280 -8.92 11.18 -0.97
CA ALA A 280 -8.53 10.64 0.32
C ALA A 280 -7.21 11.27 0.79
N TYR A 281 -6.23 11.42 -0.10
CA TYR A 281 -4.97 12.09 0.24
C TYR A 281 -5.15 13.58 0.56
N TRP A 282 -5.97 14.29 -0.22
CA TRP A 282 -6.27 15.70 0.03
C TRP A 282 -6.99 15.90 1.37
N ILE A 283 -8.07 15.15 1.60
CA ILE A 283 -8.87 15.20 2.82
C ILE A 283 -8.01 14.82 4.03
N THR A 284 -7.25 13.73 3.97
CA THR A 284 -6.41 13.33 5.10
C THR A 284 -5.31 14.34 5.40
N THR A 285 -4.71 14.96 4.38
CA THR A 285 -3.76 16.06 4.58
C THR A 285 -4.43 17.24 5.30
N TRP A 286 -5.60 17.67 4.82
CA TRP A 286 -6.36 18.75 5.44
C TRP A 286 -6.82 18.43 6.87
N LEU A 287 -7.24 17.19 7.13
CA LEU A 287 -7.66 16.75 8.46
C LEU A 287 -6.48 16.67 9.43
N LEU A 288 -5.28 16.31 8.95
CA LEU A 288 -4.07 16.24 9.78
C LEU A 288 -3.63 17.60 10.33
N ASP A 289 -4.04 18.70 9.68
CA ASP A 289 -3.81 20.06 10.19
C ASP A 289 -4.78 20.44 11.34
N ARG A 290 -5.79 19.60 11.62
CA ARG A 290 -6.80 19.82 12.66
C ARG A 290 -6.45 19.06 13.94
N GLN A 291 -5.95 19.78 14.94
CA GLN A 291 -5.47 19.17 16.20
C GLN A 291 -6.50 18.28 16.92
N PHE A 292 -7.79 18.62 16.87
CA PHE A 292 -8.85 17.83 17.53
C PHE A 292 -9.04 16.43 16.93
N LEU A 293 -8.63 16.20 15.68
CA LEU A 293 -8.70 14.89 15.01
C LEU A 293 -7.45 14.05 15.20
N THR A 294 -6.42 14.59 15.84
CA THR A 294 -5.13 13.90 16.06
C THR A 294 -5.28 12.50 16.68
N PRO A 295 -6.18 12.25 17.67
CA PRO A 295 -6.34 10.91 18.23
C PRO A 295 -6.84 9.89 17.19
N VAL A 296 -7.86 10.26 16.40
CA VAL A 296 -8.48 9.40 15.40
C VAL A 296 -7.53 9.18 14.22
N LEU A 297 -6.89 10.24 13.73
CA LEU A 297 -5.92 10.15 12.64
C LEU A 297 -4.65 9.40 13.08
N GLY A 298 -4.19 9.59 14.32
CA GLY A 298 -3.08 8.84 14.89
C GLY A 298 -3.38 7.35 15.03
N PHE A 299 -4.63 6.99 15.34
CA PHE A 299 -5.11 5.61 15.30
C PHE A 299 -5.01 5.01 13.89
N LEU A 300 -5.54 5.71 12.88
CA LEU A 300 -5.49 5.25 11.48
C LEU A 300 -4.06 5.21 10.93
N GLU A 301 -3.23 6.21 11.25
CA GLU A 301 -1.82 6.26 10.92
C GLU A 301 -1.08 5.05 11.51
N THR A 302 -1.35 4.68 12.75
CA THR A 302 -0.72 3.52 13.40
C THR A 302 -1.07 2.22 12.68
N LEU A 303 -2.34 2.04 12.29
CA LEU A 303 -2.80 0.89 11.51
C LEU A 303 -2.16 0.85 10.13
N GLY A 304 -2.26 1.94 9.38
CA GLY A 304 -1.75 2.01 8.01
C GLY A 304 -0.22 1.94 7.95
N ALA A 305 0.46 2.41 9.00
CA ALA A 305 1.90 2.30 9.09
C ALA A 305 2.40 0.85 9.11
N ARG A 306 1.54 -0.08 9.54
CA ARG A 306 1.72 -1.52 9.60
C ARG A 306 0.58 -2.24 8.88
N SER A 307 0.20 -1.73 7.70
CA SER A 307 -0.94 -2.26 6.96
C SER A 307 -0.80 -3.75 6.63
N LEU A 308 0.42 -4.25 6.39
CA LEU A 308 0.64 -5.68 6.13
C LEU A 308 0.33 -6.53 7.36
N ASP A 309 0.86 -6.17 8.54
CA ASP A 309 0.57 -6.86 9.80
C ASP A 309 -0.95 -6.89 10.05
N SER A 310 -1.62 -5.75 9.86
CA SER A 310 -3.08 -5.64 10.05
C SER A 310 -3.87 -6.47 9.03
N PHE A 311 -3.40 -6.55 7.78
CA PHE A 311 -4.01 -7.40 6.75
C PHE A 311 -3.87 -8.88 7.10
N VAL A 312 -2.71 -9.32 7.60
CA VAL A 312 -2.52 -10.72 8.04
C VAL A 312 -3.44 -11.06 9.22
N ILE A 313 -3.57 -10.16 10.19
CA ILE A 313 -4.50 -10.33 11.32
C ILE A 313 -5.95 -10.46 10.79
N LEU A 314 -6.35 -9.63 9.83
CA LEU A 314 -7.66 -9.75 9.18
C LEU A 314 -7.84 -11.13 8.53
N CYS A 315 -6.87 -11.60 7.75
CA CYS A 315 -6.96 -12.92 7.11
C CYS A 315 -7.12 -14.05 8.13
N ILE A 316 -6.33 -14.04 9.21
CA ILE A 316 -6.45 -15.00 10.31
C ILE A 316 -7.85 -14.93 10.93
N ALA A 317 -8.33 -13.73 11.22
CA ALA A 317 -9.63 -13.52 11.85
C ALA A 317 -10.80 -14.01 10.97
N VAL A 318 -10.74 -13.78 9.66
CA VAL A 318 -11.78 -14.24 8.71
C VAL A 318 -11.81 -15.76 8.60
N ILE A 319 -10.69 -16.44 8.81
CA ILE A 319 -10.64 -17.91 8.85
C ILE A 319 -11.17 -18.41 10.20
N LEU A 320 -10.64 -17.90 11.31
CA LEU A 320 -10.84 -18.50 12.64
C LEU A 320 -12.17 -18.11 13.29
N ILE A 321 -12.61 -16.85 13.19
CA ILE A 321 -13.80 -16.39 13.93
C ILE A 321 -15.07 -17.10 13.43
N PRO A 322 -15.38 -17.15 12.11
CA PRO A 322 -16.56 -17.86 11.65
C PRO A 322 -16.49 -19.38 11.88
N ALA A 323 -15.29 -19.95 11.95
CA ALA A 323 -15.08 -21.36 12.24
C ALA A 323 -15.33 -21.69 13.73
N ALA A 324 -14.88 -20.84 14.64
CA ALA A 324 -15.06 -21.02 16.08
C ALA A 324 -16.50 -20.71 16.54
N ALA A 325 -17.12 -19.69 15.94
CA ALA A 325 -18.47 -19.27 16.27
C ALA A 325 -19.16 -18.72 15.02
N PRO A 326 -19.92 -19.54 14.27
CA PRO A 326 -20.69 -19.07 13.12
C PRO A 326 -21.62 -17.93 13.54
N TYR A 327 -21.61 -16.83 12.78
CA TYR A 327 -22.41 -15.65 13.09
C TYR A 327 -22.97 -15.00 11.82
N SER A 328 -24.07 -14.27 11.98
CA SER A 328 -24.61 -13.44 10.91
C SER A 328 -23.76 -12.18 10.73
N ARG A 329 -23.09 -12.05 9.58
CA ARG A 329 -22.25 -10.90 9.25
C ARG A 329 -23.05 -9.60 9.13
N GLY A 330 -24.31 -9.67 8.73
CA GLY A 330 -25.17 -8.49 8.58
C GLY A 330 -25.72 -7.94 9.90
N GLY A 331 -25.53 -8.65 11.02
CA GLY A 331 -26.10 -8.28 12.31
C GLY A 331 -25.12 -7.59 13.26
N LEU A 332 -25.56 -7.43 14.51
CA LEU A 332 -24.77 -6.89 15.61
C LEU A 332 -23.45 -7.67 15.81
N TRP A 333 -23.48 -9.00 15.69
CA TRP A 333 -22.30 -9.85 15.84
C TRP A 333 -21.22 -9.58 14.79
N GLY A 334 -21.60 -9.28 13.55
CA GLY A 334 -20.66 -8.83 12.53
C GLY A 334 -19.97 -7.53 12.93
N ASN A 335 -20.74 -6.54 13.42
CA ASN A 335 -20.16 -5.27 13.90
C ASN A 335 -19.17 -5.49 15.06
N ILE A 336 -19.55 -6.31 16.05
CA ILE A 336 -18.68 -6.64 17.18
C ILE A 336 -17.40 -7.32 16.69
N ALA A 337 -17.50 -8.28 15.77
CA ALA A 337 -16.36 -8.97 15.21
C ALA A 337 -15.44 -8.00 14.45
N SER A 338 -15.98 -7.10 13.62
CA SER A 338 -15.22 -6.05 12.92
C SER A 338 -14.46 -5.15 13.89
N LEU A 339 -15.14 -4.62 14.92
CA LEU A 339 -14.52 -3.74 15.92
C LEU A 339 -13.44 -4.46 16.73
N THR A 340 -13.66 -5.74 17.05
CA THR A 340 -12.68 -6.58 17.74
C THR A 340 -11.43 -6.76 16.88
N VAL A 341 -11.57 -7.09 15.60
CA VAL A 341 -10.43 -7.25 14.68
C VAL A 341 -9.69 -5.92 14.49
N ILE A 342 -10.40 -4.80 14.35
CA ILE A 342 -9.80 -3.46 14.28
C ILE A 342 -8.99 -3.15 15.54
N ALA A 343 -9.53 -3.45 16.73
CA ALA A 343 -8.83 -3.26 18.00
C ALA A 343 -7.59 -4.15 18.12
N LEU A 344 -7.66 -5.40 17.65
CA LEU A 344 -6.50 -6.31 17.60
C LEU A 344 -5.41 -5.79 16.67
N CYS A 345 -5.77 -5.35 15.45
CA CYS A 345 -4.84 -4.74 14.50
C CYS A 345 -4.13 -3.52 15.10
N TRP A 346 -4.87 -2.67 15.79
CA TRP A 346 -4.32 -1.47 16.41
C TRP A 346 -3.42 -1.81 17.60
N SER A 347 -3.86 -2.72 18.47
CA SER A 347 -3.10 -3.16 19.64
C SER A 347 -1.77 -3.81 19.23
N TRP A 348 -1.79 -4.68 18.21
CA TRP A 348 -0.59 -5.27 17.64
C TRP A 348 0.34 -4.21 17.04
N SER A 349 -0.23 -3.27 16.28
CA SER A 349 0.54 -2.20 15.65
C SER A 349 1.23 -1.30 16.67
N ARG A 350 0.55 -1.01 17.79
CA ARG A 350 1.08 -0.21 18.90
C ARG A 350 2.12 -0.98 19.71
N PHE A 351 1.86 -2.24 20.04
CA PHE A 351 2.82 -3.13 20.72
C PHE A 351 4.14 -3.24 19.95
N ARG A 352 4.07 -3.43 18.64
CA ARG A 352 5.27 -3.49 17.81
C ARG A 352 5.94 -2.13 17.60
N ALA A 353 5.23 -1.02 17.78
CA ALA A 353 5.81 0.32 17.73
C ALA A 353 6.55 0.67 19.03
N SER A 354 6.03 0.25 20.20
CA SER A 354 6.68 0.42 21.49
C SER A 354 7.90 -0.49 21.63
N ASN A 355 7.77 -1.75 21.21
CA ASN A 355 8.87 -2.68 21.19
C ASN A 355 9.61 -2.48 19.88
N ARG A 356 10.65 -1.63 19.87
CA ARG A 356 11.62 -1.59 18.77
C ARG A 356 12.36 -2.91 18.70
N TRP A 357 11.70 -3.97 18.22
CA TRP A 357 12.37 -5.20 17.84
C TRP A 357 13.48 -4.79 16.87
N PRO A 358 14.76 -5.06 17.16
CA PRO A 358 15.80 -4.88 16.18
C PRO A 358 15.43 -5.83 15.05
N THR A 359 14.83 -5.30 13.99
CA THR A 359 14.68 -6.02 12.73
C THR A 359 16.08 -6.46 12.37
N ARG A 360 16.33 -7.77 12.48
CA ARG A 360 17.60 -8.41 12.13
C ARG A 360 18.03 -7.84 10.77
N SER A 361 19.09 -7.07 10.76
CA SER A 361 19.91 -6.91 9.57
C SER A 361 20.36 -8.33 9.20
N PRO A 362 19.95 -8.89 8.04
CA PRO A 362 20.50 -10.17 7.62
C PRO A 362 21.98 -9.92 7.33
N LEU A 363 22.83 -10.46 8.20
CA LEU A 363 24.21 -10.88 7.97
C LEU A 363 25.12 -9.93 7.16
N GLY A 364 26.06 -9.30 7.89
CA GLY A 364 27.43 -9.15 7.41
C GLY A 364 27.77 -7.91 6.59
N SER A 365 27.89 -6.75 7.23
CA SER A 365 29.00 -5.84 6.87
C SER A 365 29.85 -5.67 8.12
N GLY A 366 31.01 -6.33 8.12
CA GLY A 366 31.95 -6.33 9.22
C GLY A 366 32.21 -4.93 9.78
N ASN A 367 32.13 -4.84 11.10
CA ASN A 367 32.74 -3.79 11.90
C ASN A 367 34.16 -3.52 11.38
N ARG A 368 34.41 -2.33 10.82
CA ARG A 368 35.74 -1.74 10.92
C ARG A 368 35.83 -1.10 12.30
N PRO A 369 36.80 -1.49 13.16
CA PRO A 369 36.97 -0.84 14.44
C PRO A 369 37.35 0.63 14.22
N ARG A 370 36.69 1.50 15.00
CA ARG A 370 37.06 2.91 15.17
C ARG A 370 38.53 2.99 15.54
N SER A 371 39.30 3.71 14.73
CA SER A 371 40.64 4.16 15.06
C SER A 371 40.64 4.86 16.42
N LEU A 372 41.56 4.44 17.29
CA LEU A 372 41.96 5.18 18.47
C LEU A 372 42.27 6.63 18.06
N ALA A 373 41.52 7.57 18.60
CA ALA A 373 41.92 8.96 18.65
C ALA A 373 43.09 9.06 19.63
N LEU A 374 44.31 9.16 19.09
CA LEU A 374 45.48 9.62 19.81
C LEU A 374 45.20 11.06 20.28
N LYS A 375 45.05 11.21 21.60
CA LYS A 375 45.19 12.49 22.31
C LYS A 375 46.56 13.06 21.97
N LEU A 376 46.60 14.15 21.23
CA LEU A 376 47.73 15.07 21.23
C LEU A 376 47.38 16.21 22.18
N GLU A 377 48.00 16.19 23.36
CA GLU A 377 48.07 17.34 24.26
C GLU A 377 48.96 18.42 23.62
N PRO A 378 48.64 19.71 23.76
CA PRO A 378 49.54 20.79 23.34
C PRO A 378 50.61 21.01 24.42
N PRO A 379 51.89 21.21 24.05
CA PRO A 379 52.89 21.60 25.02
C PRO A 379 52.76 23.07 25.41
N SER A 380 53.02 23.28 26.68
CA SER A 380 53.03 24.50 27.48
C SER A 380 53.89 25.63 26.92
N ARG A 381 53.41 26.86 27.14
CA ARG A 381 54.22 28.09 27.18
C ARG A 381 55.34 27.97 28.21
N SER A 382 56.54 28.36 27.82
CA SER A 382 57.56 28.90 28.72
C SER A 382 58.26 30.07 28.05
N ASP A 383 58.60 31.05 28.90
CA ASP A 383 59.01 32.41 28.63
C ASP A 383 60.40 32.62 28.01
N ASN A 384 60.63 33.90 27.71
CA ASN A 384 61.89 34.63 27.49
C ASN A 384 62.43 34.63 26.05
N ALA A 385 62.98 35.72 25.53
CA ALA A 385 63.00 37.13 25.88
C ALA A 385 63.71 37.82 24.69
N ASP A 386 63.41 39.10 24.52
CA ASP A 386 64.35 40.14 24.13
C ASP A 386 64.52 40.54 22.64
N GLN A 387 64.57 41.87 22.50
CA GLN A 387 65.05 42.72 21.40
C GLN A 387 64.20 42.74 20.11
N GLY A 388 63.70 43.87 19.62
CA GLY A 388 63.91 45.27 19.97
C GLY A 388 63.60 46.13 18.75
N THR A 389 63.20 47.37 19.02
CA THR A 389 63.34 48.58 18.18
C THR A 389 62.28 48.94 17.12
N ARG A 390 61.73 50.14 17.38
CA ARG A 390 61.41 51.27 16.46
C ARG A 390 59.99 51.40 15.87
N THR A 391 59.15 52.07 16.67
CA THR A 391 58.56 53.43 16.47
C THR A 391 57.88 53.86 15.14
N PRO A 392 56.95 54.84 15.23
CA PRO A 392 55.73 54.91 14.42
C PRO A 392 55.70 56.08 13.42
N GLY A 393 54.70 56.10 12.54
CA GLY A 393 54.36 57.27 11.73
C GLY A 393 52.98 57.18 11.05
N PRO A 394 52.32 58.32 10.74
CA PRO A 394 50.89 58.49 10.96
C PRO A 394 50.04 58.89 9.73
N LEU A 395 48.72 58.87 9.92
CA LEU A 395 47.66 59.75 9.38
C LEU A 395 47.60 60.10 7.87
N ARG A 396 46.44 59.82 7.25
CA ARG A 396 45.68 60.63 6.25
C ARG A 396 44.35 59.90 5.98
N SER A 397 43.16 60.36 6.35
CA SER A 397 42.37 61.55 5.97
C SER A 397 41.77 61.53 4.56
N ARG A 398 40.48 61.93 4.48
CA ARG A 398 39.64 62.42 3.35
C ARG A 398 38.82 61.36 2.59
N SER A 399 37.49 61.37 2.74
CA SER A 399 36.47 62.24 2.10
C SER A 399 36.33 61.90 0.62
N GLY A 400 35.19 61.41 0.12
CA GLY A 400 33.90 62.10 0.02
C GLY A 400 33.33 61.78 -1.39
N GLU A 401 32.00 61.79 -1.52
CA GLU A 401 31.19 62.07 -2.74
C GLU A 401 31.40 61.15 -3.97
N ASP A 402 30.45 60.87 -4.87
CA ASP A 402 29.05 61.23 -5.04
C ASP A 402 28.47 60.29 -6.13
N LEU A 403 27.14 60.16 -6.13
CA LEU A 403 26.24 60.05 -7.29
C LEU A 403 26.72 59.34 -8.58
N GLN A 404 26.09 58.19 -8.89
CA GLN A 404 25.27 58.01 -10.10
C GLN A 404 24.33 56.82 -9.96
#